data_AF-A0A973HPD5-F1
#
_entry.id   AF-A0A973HPD5-F1
#
_cell.length_a   1.000
_cell.length_b   1.000
_cell.length_c   1.000
_cell.angle_alpha   90.00
_cell.angle_beta   90.00
_cell.angle_gamma   90.00
#
_symmetry.space_group_name_H-M   'P 1'
#
loop_
_entity.id
_entity.type
_entity.pdbx_description
1 polymer ?
#
loop_
_entity_poly.entity_id
_entity_poly.type
_entity_poly.pdbx_seq_one_letter_code
_entity_poly.pdbx_strand_id
1 'polypeptide(L)'
;YLNNQDQPAYGVRLKEAIFDASGEQKEERNFQIVDSNINLDKPLKWSGRMLPKKEYFNKFVFRNSYQLKHVDGLTYDFLYNMAKELEEKDAFLFLGAGDKSNEPLVLQRNGTAHRAFMEGRTDGESYMLILHLTNLELKSIMGDENA
;
A
#
# COMPACT_ATOMS: atom_id res chain seq x y z
N TYR A 1 4.04 28.81 6.45
CA TYR A 1 5.45 28.79 5.98
C TYR A 1 6.15 30.00 6.54
N LEU A 2 7.37 29.82 7.01
CA LEU A 2 8.23 30.91 7.45
C LEU A 2 9.27 31.20 6.35
N ASN A 3 9.69 32.45 6.23
CA ASN A 3 10.85 32.81 5.42
C ASN A 3 12.16 32.48 6.17
N ASN A 4 13.31 32.76 5.57
CA ASN A 4 14.62 32.53 6.18
C ASN A 4 14.90 33.40 7.42
N GLN A 5 13.94 34.24 7.84
CA GLN A 5 14.00 35.11 9.01
C GLN A 5 12.91 34.74 10.05
N ASP A 6 12.33 33.55 9.95
CA ASP A 6 11.26 33.05 10.82
C ASP A 6 9.97 33.91 10.83
N GLN A 7 9.75 34.70 9.80
CA GLN A 7 8.55 35.53 9.63
C GLN A 7 7.52 34.84 8.72
N PRO A 8 6.21 35.13 8.87
CA PRO A 8 5.18 34.61 7.97
C PRO A 8 5.49 34.91 6.50
N ALA A 9 5.56 33.88 5.66
CA ALA A 9 5.79 34.00 4.23
C ALA A 9 4.45 34.13 3.47
N TYR A 10 4.42 35.04 2.47
CA TYR A 10 3.28 35.26 1.59
C TYR A 10 3.59 34.81 0.15
N GLY A 11 2.58 34.42 -0.62
CA GLY A 11 2.77 34.02 -2.02
C GLY A 11 3.54 32.71 -2.23
N VAL A 12 3.53 31.82 -1.24
CA VAL A 12 4.29 30.56 -1.25
C VAL A 12 3.81 29.65 -2.38
N ARG A 13 4.75 29.17 -3.20
CA ARG A 13 4.50 28.14 -4.21
C ARG A 13 5.19 26.86 -3.79
N LEU A 14 4.41 25.80 -3.62
CA LEU A 14 4.92 24.46 -3.34
C LEU A 14 5.17 23.75 -4.65
N LYS A 15 6.37 23.16 -4.76
CA LYS A 15 6.77 22.33 -5.87
C LYS A 15 7.29 21.00 -5.35
N GLU A 16 7.13 19.97 -6.15
CA GLU A 16 7.59 18.62 -5.88
C GLU A 16 8.70 18.28 -6.87
N ALA A 17 9.88 17.93 -6.37
CA ALA A 17 11.01 17.45 -7.15
C ALA A 17 11.04 15.92 -7.11
N ILE A 18 11.10 15.29 -8.28
CA ILE A 18 11.11 13.84 -8.43
C ILE A 18 12.53 13.43 -8.83
N PHE A 19 13.11 12.53 -8.06
CA PHE A 19 14.46 11.99 -8.29
C PHE A 19 14.38 10.58 -8.84
N ASP A 20 15.37 10.20 -9.63
CA ASP A 20 15.54 8.82 -10.06
C ASP A 20 16.33 7.98 -9.04
N ALA A 21 16.62 6.72 -9.39
CA ALA A 21 17.36 5.80 -8.54
C ALA A 21 18.85 6.17 -8.36
N SER A 22 19.41 7.01 -9.24
CA SER A 22 20.78 7.53 -9.12
C SER A 22 20.86 8.79 -8.24
N GLY A 23 19.70 9.38 -7.92
CA GLY A 23 19.60 10.64 -7.18
C GLY A 23 19.59 11.88 -8.09
N GLU A 24 19.51 11.72 -9.41
CA GLU A 24 19.38 12.84 -10.34
C GLU A 24 17.91 13.33 -10.38
N GLN A 25 17.71 14.65 -10.36
CA GLN A 25 16.37 15.24 -10.43
C GLN A 25 15.82 15.08 -11.84
N LYS A 26 14.76 14.28 -11.97
CA LYS A 26 14.11 13.95 -13.24
C LYS A 26 13.02 14.96 -13.61
N GLU A 27 12.27 15.45 -12.63
CA GLU A 27 11.11 16.31 -12.88
C GLU A 27 10.90 17.28 -11.72
N GLU A 28 10.37 18.47 -12.04
CA GLU A 28 9.85 19.41 -11.05
C GLU A 28 8.42 19.81 -11.45
N ARG A 29 7.46 19.61 -10.55
CA ARG A 29 6.04 19.91 -10.81
C ARG A 29 5.42 20.72 -9.69
N ASN A 30 4.27 21.33 -9.95
CA ASN A 30 3.48 21.96 -8.90
C ASN A 30 2.97 20.89 -7.92
N PHE A 31 2.96 21.21 -6.62
CA PHE A 31 2.43 20.31 -5.61
C PHE A 31 0.97 19.95 -5.92
N GLN A 32 0.69 18.64 -5.96
CA GLN A 32 -0.65 18.13 -6.19
C GLN A 32 -1.25 17.66 -4.86
N ILE A 33 -2.47 18.11 -4.57
CA ILE A 33 -3.23 17.59 -3.44
C ILE A 33 -3.74 16.22 -3.83
N VAL A 34 -3.46 15.22 -3.00
CA VAL A 34 -3.96 13.85 -3.18
C VAL A 34 -4.93 13.54 -2.05
N ASP A 35 -6.17 13.24 -2.39
CA ASP A 35 -7.17 12.86 -1.40
C ASP A 35 -7.00 11.40 -0.95
N SER A 36 -7.57 11.08 0.22
CA SER A 36 -7.67 9.69 0.65
C SER A 36 -8.62 8.92 -0.26
N ASN A 37 -8.21 7.73 -0.68
CA ASN A 37 -9.01 6.87 -1.57
C ASN A 37 -9.48 5.58 -0.88
N ILE A 38 -9.45 5.56 0.45
CA ILE A 38 -10.05 4.52 1.27
C ILE A 38 -11.29 5.10 1.97
N ASN A 39 -12.47 4.89 1.41
CA ASN A 39 -13.72 5.37 2.00
C ASN A 39 -14.85 4.36 1.82
N LEU A 40 -15.95 4.59 2.56
CA LEU A 40 -17.11 3.70 2.55
C LEU A 40 -17.91 3.78 1.24
N ASP A 41 -17.86 4.92 0.55
CA ASP A 41 -18.58 5.13 -0.71
C ASP A 41 -18.02 4.26 -1.85
N LYS A 42 -16.71 4.01 -1.82
CA LYS A 42 -15.99 3.14 -2.76
C LYS A 42 -15.14 2.13 -1.98
N PRO A 43 -15.76 1.04 -1.48
CA PRO A 43 -15.04 0.05 -0.71
C PRO A 43 -13.97 -0.64 -1.55
N LEU A 44 -12.86 -0.99 -0.90
CA LEU A 44 -11.81 -1.80 -1.52
C LEU A 44 -12.36 -3.18 -1.86
N LYS A 45 -12.11 -3.62 -3.08
CA LYS A 45 -12.61 -4.90 -3.58
C LYS A 45 -11.59 -6.01 -3.34
N TRP A 46 -12.07 -7.16 -2.88
CA TRP A 46 -11.33 -8.41 -2.96
C TRP A 46 -11.23 -8.83 -4.43
N SER A 47 -10.19 -8.36 -5.13
CA SER A 47 -10.04 -8.52 -6.58
C SER A 47 -9.71 -9.95 -7.02
N GLY A 48 -9.35 -10.83 -6.09
CA GLY A 48 -8.83 -12.17 -6.38
C GLY A 48 -7.41 -12.18 -6.97
N ARG A 49 -6.76 -11.02 -7.11
CA ARG A 49 -5.38 -10.93 -7.61
C ARG A 49 -4.39 -11.41 -6.55
N MET A 50 -4.16 -12.72 -6.55
CA MET A 50 -3.26 -13.40 -5.62
C MET A 50 -1.83 -13.48 -6.18
N LEU A 51 -0.86 -13.43 -5.26
CA LEU A 51 0.56 -13.45 -5.56
C LEU A 51 1.23 -14.50 -4.66
N PRO A 52 1.93 -15.52 -5.23
CA PRO A 52 2.59 -16.55 -4.42
C PRO A 52 3.61 -15.94 -3.45
N LYS A 53 3.56 -16.31 -2.16
CA LYS A 53 4.47 -15.72 -1.15
C LYS A 53 5.93 -15.94 -1.51
N LYS A 54 6.28 -17.16 -1.93
CA LYS A 54 7.65 -17.55 -2.31
C LYS A 54 8.27 -16.69 -3.41
N GLU A 55 7.46 -16.08 -4.28
CA GLU A 55 7.95 -15.25 -5.38
C GLU A 55 8.03 -13.76 -5.04
N TYR A 56 7.26 -13.30 -4.06
CA TYR A 56 7.07 -11.87 -3.79
C TYR A 56 7.57 -11.43 -2.41
N PHE A 57 7.86 -12.36 -1.48
CA PHE A 57 8.26 -12.01 -0.11
C PHE A 57 9.52 -11.12 -0.03
N ASN A 58 10.44 -11.25 -1.00
CA ASN A 58 11.69 -10.51 -1.07
C ASN A 58 11.67 -9.37 -2.09
N LYS A 59 10.53 -9.09 -2.72
CA LYS A 59 10.41 -8.03 -3.75
C LYS A 59 9.99 -6.68 -3.17
N PHE A 60 9.54 -6.62 -1.93
CA PHE A 60 9.02 -5.39 -1.33
C PHE A 60 9.60 -5.14 0.06
N VAL A 61 9.80 -3.87 0.39
CA VAL A 61 10.04 -3.46 1.77
C VAL A 61 8.73 -2.96 2.36
N PHE A 62 8.18 -3.69 3.32
CA PHE A 62 6.96 -3.28 4.00
C PHE A 62 7.26 -2.15 4.98
N ARG A 63 6.59 -1.01 4.79
CA ARG A 63 6.76 0.19 5.62
C ARG A 63 5.85 0.12 6.85
N ASN A 64 4.59 -0.24 6.63
CA ASN A 64 3.58 -0.36 7.69
C ASN A 64 2.87 -1.71 7.54
N SER A 65 2.42 -2.28 8.66
CA SER A 65 1.59 -3.49 8.68
C SER A 65 0.46 -3.30 9.68
N TYR A 66 -0.78 -3.62 9.29
CA TYR A 66 -1.96 -3.49 10.13
C TYR A 66 -2.66 -4.84 10.27
N GLN A 67 -2.92 -5.28 11.50
CA GLN A 67 -3.79 -6.42 11.73
C GLN A 67 -5.25 -5.99 11.58
N LEU A 68 -5.97 -6.64 10.68
CA LEU A 68 -7.43 -6.51 10.59
C LEU A 68 -8.07 -7.36 11.68
N LYS A 69 -9.04 -6.77 12.38
CA LYS A 69 -9.76 -7.42 13.49
C LYS A 69 -11.25 -7.30 13.24
N HIS A 70 -11.95 -8.38 13.55
CA HIS A 70 -13.41 -8.41 13.57
C HIS A 70 -13.93 -7.55 14.73
N VAL A 71 -15.15 -7.07 14.57
CA VAL A 71 -15.87 -6.29 15.61
C VAL A 71 -17.06 -7.05 16.17
N ASP A 72 -17.50 -8.11 15.50
CA ASP A 72 -18.61 -8.98 15.88
C ASP A 72 -18.41 -10.40 15.30
N GLY A 73 -19.32 -11.32 15.61
CA GLY A 73 -19.24 -12.71 15.13
C GLY A 73 -19.41 -12.85 13.61
N LEU A 74 -20.18 -11.97 12.96
CA LEU A 74 -20.38 -12.01 11.52
C LEU A 74 -19.09 -11.62 10.77
N THR A 75 -18.45 -10.53 11.20
CA THR A 75 -17.16 -10.08 10.67
C THR A 75 -16.02 -11.03 11.02
N TYR A 76 -16.14 -11.79 12.12
CA TYR A 76 -15.21 -12.87 12.44
C TYR A 76 -15.18 -13.92 11.33
N ASP A 77 -16.35 -14.48 10.95
CA ASP A 77 -16.42 -15.53 9.94
C ASP A 77 -15.85 -15.08 8.59
N PHE A 78 -16.13 -13.84 8.17
CA PHE A 78 -15.57 -13.27 6.94
C PHE A 78 -14.05 -13.18 6.99
N LEU A 79 -13.49 -12.58 8.04
CA LEU A 79 -12.04 -12.37 8.14
C LEU A 79 -11.27 -13.67 8.38
N TYR A 80 -11.85 -14.61 9.14
CA TYR A 80 -11.29 -15.95 9.32
C TYR A 80 -11.20 -16.69 7.99
N ASN A 81 -12.30 -16.73 7.22
CA ASN A 81 -12.32 -17.41 5.93
C ASN A 81 -11.35 -16.78 4.92
N MET A 82 -11.24 -15.45 4.90
CA MET A 82 -10.23 -14.75 4.11
C MET A 82 -8.80 -15.14 4.52
N ALA A 83 -8.52 -15.19 5.81
CA ALA A 83 -7.21 -15.55 6.31
C ALA A 83 -6.85 -17.00 5.93
N LYS A 84 -7.80 -17.92 6.10
CA LYS A 84 -7.68 -19.32 5.72
C LYS A 84 -7.42 -19.50 4.24
N GLU A 85 -8.18 -18.81 3.39
CA GLU A 85 -8.00 -18.88 1.93
C GLU A 85 -6.58 -18.47 1.51
N LEU A 86 -6.03 -17.40 2.10
CA LEU A 86 -4.68 -16.93 1.78
C LEU A 86 -3.58 -17.84 2.33
N GLU A 87 -3.82 -18.46 3.48
CA GLU A 87 -2.90 -19.45 4.06
C GLU A 87 -2.85 -20.73 3.21
N GLU A 88 -4.00 -21.31 2.88
CA GLU A 88 -4.10 -22.53 2.08
C GLU A 88 -3.47 -22.36 0.69
N LYS A 89 -3.56 -21.16 0.11
CA LYS A 89 -2.99 -20.84 -1.20
C LYS A 89 -1.52 -20.41 -1.15
N ASP A 90 -0.92 -20.30 0.04
CA ASP A 90 0.43 -19.74 0.26
C ASP A 90 0.66 -18.44 -0.53
N ALA A 91 -0.30 -17.51 -0.43
CA ALA A 91 -0.35 -16.32 -1.27
C ALA A 91 -0.64 -15.03 -0.48
N PHE A 92 -0.18 -13.91 -1.03
CA PHE A 92 -0.70 -12.58 -0.69
C PHE A 92 -1.86 -12.22 -1.60
N LEU A 93 -2.82 -11.43 -1.14
CA LEU A 93 -3.76 -10.74 -2.02
C LEU A 93 -3.29 -9.32 -2.27
N PHE A 94 -3.18 -8.91 -3.54
CA PHE A 94 -3.02 -7.49 -3.88
C PHE A 94 -4.33 -6.73 -3.66
N LEU A 95 -4.28 -5.69 -2.83
CA LEU A 95 -5.40 -4.81 -2.51
C LEU A 95 -5.16 -3.44 -3.14
N GLY A 96 -5.96 -3.09 -4.14
CA GLY A 96 -5.87 -1.81 -4.83
C GLY A 96 -7.16 -1.00 -4.73
N ALA A 97 -7.03 0.32 -4.79
CA ALA A 97 -8.15 1.24 -4.91
C ALA A 97 -8.61 1.39 -6.38
N GLY A 98 -9.63 2.23 -6.58
CA GLY A 98 -10.19 2.54 -7.89
C GLY A 98 -11.08 1.43 -8.45
N ASP A 99 -11.75 1.73 -9.56
CA ASP A 99 -12.78 0.85 -10.13
C ASP A 99 -12.22 -0.50 -10.58
N LYS A 100 -10.95 -0.49 -11.04
CA LYS A 100 -10.17 -1.65 -11.50
C LYS A 100 -9.32 -2.30 -10.39
N SER A 101 -9.38 -1.79 -9.16
CA SER A 101 -8.64 -2.35 -8.01
C SER A 101 -7.13 -2.48 -8.25
N ASN A 102 -6.55 -1.50 -8.94
CA ASN A 102 -5.14 -1.47 -9.31
C ASN A 102 -4.42 -0.16 -8.95
N GLU A 103 -5.15 0.80 -8.38
CA GLU A 103 -4.57 2.06 -7.91
C GLU A 103 -3.94 1.87 -6.52
N PRO A 104 -2.87 2.62 -6.20
CA PRO A 104 -2.28 2.58 -4.86
C PRO A 104 -3.26 3.12 -3.81
N LEU A 105 -3.13 2.66 -2.57
CA LEU A 105 -3.89 3.16 -1.44
C LEU A 105 -3.26 4.43 -0.87
N VAL A 106 -4.08 5.45 -0.67
CA VAL A 106 -3.74 6.69 0.03
C VAL A 106 -4.63 6.77 1.26
N LEU A 107 -4.05 6.55 2.44
CA LEU A 107 -4.83 6.40 3.68
C LEU A 107 -5.44 7.71 4.18
N GLN A 108 -4.71 8.81 4.00
CA GLN A 108 -5.07 10.13 4.49
C GLN A 108 -4.73 11.20 3.44
N ARG A 109 -5.37 12.36 3.52
CA ARG A 109 -5.10 13.48 2.60
C ARG A 109 -3.62 13.86 2.61
N ASN A 110 -3.04 14.00 1.42
CA ASN A 110 -1.61 14.20 1.17
C ASN A 110 -0.71 13.11 1.79
N GLY A 111 -1.27 11.92 2.04
CA GLY A 111 -0.54 10.77 2.54
C GLY A 111 0.31 10.11 1.45
N THR A 112 1.29 9.33 1.87
CA THR A 112 2.09 8.51 0.95
C THR A 112 1.21 7.46 0.28
N ALA A 113 1.32 7.34 -1.05
CA ALA A 113 0.68 6.27 -1.80
C ALA A 113 1.39 4.93 -1.54
N HIS A 114 0.60 3.90 -1.24
CA HIS A 114 1.10 2.56 -0.90
C HIS A 114 0.50 1.49 -1.81
N ARG A 115 1.32 0.54 -2.25
CA ARG A 115 0.81 -0.77 -2.66
C ARG A 115 0.47 -1.57 -1.40
N ALA A 116 -0.64 -2.28 -1.44
CA ALA A 116 -1.13 -3.02 -0.30
C ALA A 116 -1.28 -4.51 -0.61
N PHE A 117 -0.88 -5.33 0.35
CA PHE A 117 -0.91 -6.78 0.26
C PHE A 117 -1.52 -7.36 1.53
N MET A 118 -2.52 -8.24 1.41
CA MET A 118 -3.06 -8.96 2.55
C MET A 118 -2.40 -10.32 2.69
N GLU A 119 -2.07 -10.68 3.92
CA GLU A 119 -1.58 -11.99 4.33
C GLU A 119 -2.53 -12.61 5.36
N GLY A 120 -2.88 -13.88 5.17
CA GLY A 120 -3.66 -14.67 6.12
C GLY A 120 -2.88 -15.82 6.74
N ARG A 121 -3.19 -16.12 8.01
CA ARG A 121 -2.80 -17.33 8.77
C ARG A 121 -3.93 -17.74 9.72
N THR A 122 -4.08 -19.03 10.01
CA THR A 122 -5.07 -19.56 10.96
C THR A 122 -4.44 -20.54 11.95
N ASP A 123 -5.03 -20.62 13.13
CA ASP A 123 -4.65 -21.59 14.17
C ASP A 123 -5.90 -21.99 14.95
N GLY A 124 -6.45 -23.17 14.65
CA GLY A 124 -7.74 -23.61 15.16
C GLY A 124 -8.85 -22.59 14.86
N GLU A 125 -9.44 -22.01 15.90
CA GLU A 125 -10.47 -20.96 15.82
C GLU A 125 -9.89 -19.53 15.89
N SER A 126 -8.57 -19.38 15.76
CA SER A 126 -7.91 -18.07 15.70
C SER A 126 -7.46 -17.77 14.27
N TYR A 127 -7.43 -16.48 13.92
CA TYR A 127 -6.88 -16.03 12.65
C TYR A 127 -5.99 -14.79 12.83
N MET A 128 -5.08 -14.62 11.87
CA MET A 128 -4.28 -13.41 11.69
C MET A 128 -4.41 -12.97 10.24
N LEU A 129 -4.90 -11.74 10.02
CA LEU A 129 -5.06 -11.15 8.70
C LEU A 129 -4.36 -9.79 8.70
N ILE A 130 -3.22 -9.72 8.03
CA ILE A 130 -2.34 -8.55 8.03
C ILE A 130 -2.41 -7.84 6.70
N LEU A 131 -2.65 -6.52 6.73
CA LEU A 131 -2.50 -5.61 5.61
C LEU A 131 -1.10 -5.00 5.63
N HIS A 132 -0.23 -5.46 4.75
CA HIS A 132 1.09 -4.89 4.54
C HIS A 132 1.04 -3.74 3.53
N LEU A 133 1.65 -2.62 3.86
CA LEU A 133 1.78 -1.46 2.99
C LEU A 133 3.25 -1.24 2.60
N THR A 134 3.48 -1.01 1.32
CA THR A 134 4.80 -0.71 0.78
C THR A 134 4.73 0.43 -0.22
N ASN A 135 5.77 1.25 -0.26
CA ASN A 135 6.01 2.25 -1.28
C ASN A 135 7.39 2.06 -1.94
N LEU A 136 8.03 0.91 -1.71
CA LEU A 136 9.36 0.60 -2.22
C LEU A 136 9.41 -0.86 -2.69
N GLU A 137 9.70 -1.00 -3.97
CA GLU A 137 9.94 -2.28 -4.63
C GLU A 137 11.45 -2.45 -4.80
N LEU A 138 11.96 -3.60 -4.36
CA LEU A 138 13.37 -3.96 -4.50
C LEU A 138 13.61 -4.47 -5.91
N LYS A 139 14.63 -3.93 -6.56
CA LYS A 139 15.12 -4.44 -7.84
C LYS A 139 16.19 -5.49 -7.60
N SER A 140 16.21 -6.52 -8.44
CA SER A 140 17.33 -7.46 -8.48
C SER A 140 18.63 -6.72 -8.81
N ILE A 141 19.72 -7.09 -8.14
CA ILE A 141 21.07 -6.55 -8.40
C ILE A 141 21.65 -7.16 -9.68
N MET A 142 21.21 -8.38 -10.02
CA MET A 142 21.46 -8.97 -11.33
C MET A 142 20.36 -8.44 -12.25
N GLY A 143 20.72 -7.56 -13.19
CA GLY A 143 19.76 -6.97 -14.12
C GLY A 143 18.90 -8.05 -14.79
N ASP A 144 17.65 -7.74 -15.07
CA ASP A 144 16.76 -8.61 -15.84
C ASP A 144 17.38 -8.88 -17.22
N GLU A 145 18.16 -9.96 -17.35
CA GLU A 145 18.75 -10.38 -18.64
C GLU A 145 17.70 -10.96 -19.61
N ASN A 146 16.40 -10.84 -19.33
CA ASN A 146 15.34 -11.24 -20.23
C ASN A 146 14.11 -10.30 -20.13
N ALA A 147 14.30 -9.04 -20.52
CA ALA A 147 13.21 -8.12 -20.87
C ALA A 147 13.17 -7.90 -22.38
#